data_AF-A0A0F8DFZ8-F1
#
_entry.id   AF-A0A0F8DFZ8-F1
#
_cell.length_a   1.000
_cell.length_b   1.000
_cell.length_c   1.000
_cell.angle_alpha   90.00
_cell.angle_beta   90.00
_cell.angle_gamma   90.00
#
_symmetry.space_group_name_H-M   'P 1'
#
loop_
_entity.id
_entity.type
_entity.pdbx_description
1 polymer ?
#
loop_
_entity_poly.entity_id
_entity_poly.type
_entity_poly.pdbx_seq_one_letter_code
_entity_poly.pdbx_strand_id
1 'polypeptide(L)'
;MSCKPIKFQNVPPDVFKCMKKKLQDYDIHVPPGNRGELSGKGVTADFEWDGTSSLTITITEKPFIVSCDTAARKIKAFVKECHGS
;
A
#
# COMPACT_ATOMS: atom_id res chain seq x y z
N MET A 1 14.75 1.15 -11.39
CA MET A 1 13.54 1.02 -12.24
C MET A 1 12.34 0.87 -11.31
N SER A 2 11.61 1.96 -11.11
CA SER A 2 10.42 2.02 -10.26
C SER A 2 9.33 1.07 -10.77
N CYS A 3 8.55 0.46 -9.88
CA CYS A 3 7.50 -0.47 -10.29
C CYS A 3 6.30 0.29 -10.89
N LYS A 4 5.50 -0.39 -11.70
CA LYS A 4 4.23 0.18 -12.18
C LYS A 4 3.33 0.54 -10.99
N PRO A 5 2.72 1.74 -10.99
CA PRO A 5 1.76 2.11 -9.96
C PRO A 5 0.56 1.16 -9.98
N ILE A 6 0.11 0.77 -8.80
CA ILE A 6 -1.01 -0.14 -8.59
C ILE A 6 -2.19 0.70 -8.15
N LYS A 7 -3.26 0.69 -8.94
CA LYS A 7 -4.51 1.37 -8.60
C LYS A 7 -5.51 0.36 -8.06
N PHE A 8 -6.00 0.64 -6.87
CA PHE A 8 -7.11 -0.03 -6.22
C PHE A 8 -8.34 0.86 -6.33
N GLN A 9 -9.44 0.26 -6.76
CA GLN A 9 -10.74 0.89 -6.79
C GLN A 9 -11.60 0.29 -5.69
N ASN A 10 -12.61 1.04 -5.26
CA ASN A 10 -13.56 0.63 -4.23
C ASN A 10 -12.96 0.53 -2.82
N VAL A 11 -11.94 1.33 -2.48
CA VAL A 11 -11.31 1.35 -1.15
C VAL A 11 -11.98 2.44 -0.27
N PRO A 12 -13.05 2.14 0.49
CA PRO A 12 -13.67 3.08 1.41
C PRO A 12 -12.73 3.42 2.58
N PRO A 13 -13.04 4.49 3.36
CA PRO A 13 -12.24 4.90 4.52
C PRO A 13 -11.93 3.77 5.50
N ASP A 14 -12.89 2.87 5.76
CA ASP A 14 -12.70 1.73 6.66
C ASP A 14 -11.66 0.74 6.15
N VAL A 15 -11.72 0.40 4.85
CA VAL A 15 -10.73 -0.49 4.21
C VAL A 15 -9.37 0.18 4.19
N PHE A 16 -9.31 1.48 3.87
CA PHE A 16 -8.06 2.24 3.88
C PHE A 16 -7.42 2.23 5.28
N LYS A 17 -8.20 2.53 6.33
CA LYS A 17 -7.73 2.51 7.72
C LYS A 17 -7.27 1.11 8.15
N CYS A 18 -8.01 0.07 7.77
CA CYS A 18 -7.64 -1.33 8.01
C CYS A 18 -6.30 -1.67 7.32
N MET A 19 -6.13 -1.29 6.06
CA MET A 19 -4.89 -1.52 5.30
C MET A 19 -3.70 -0.84 5.97
N LYS A 20 -3.83 0.42 6.38
CA LYS A 20 -2.76 1.16 7.09
C LYS A 20 -2.35 0.43 8.37
N LYS A 21 -3.33 -0.06 9.13
CA LYS A 21 -3.06 -0.83 10.36
C LYS A 21 -2.31 -2.13 10.09
N LYS A 22 -2.68 -2.88 9.05
CA LYS A 22 -1.94 -4.09 8.63
C LYS A 22 -0.51 -3.81 8.18
N LEU A 23 -0.30 -2.69 7.48
CA LEU A 23 1.05 -2.25 7.11
C LEU A 23 1.88 -1.92 8.36
N GLN A 24 1.32 -1.18 9.31
CA GLN A 24 1.96 -0.87 10.58
C GLN A 24 2.30 -2.13 11.40
N ASP A 25 1.36 -3.09 11.46
CA ASP A 25 1.56 -4.41 12.10
C ASP A 25 2.69 -5.21 11.44
N TYR A 26 2.98 -4.94 10.17
CA TYR A 26 4.06 -5.56 9.41
C TYR A 26 5.41 -4.83 9.50
N ASP A 27 5.57 -3.90 10.45
CA ASP A 27 6.72 -2.97 10.58
C ASP A 27 6.91 -2.06 9.37
N ILE A 28 5.81 -1.67 8.72
CA ILE A 28 5.84 -0.66 7.66
C ILE A 28 5.32 0.65 8.23
N HIS A 29 6.16 1.67 8.19
CA HIS A 29 5.77 3.01 8.56
C HIS A 29 4.74 3.54 7.57
N VAL A 30 3.65 4.10 8.09
CA VAL A 30 2.58 4.70 7.30
C VAL A 30 2.26 6.08 7.85
N PRO A 31 2.50 7.16 7.09
CA PRO A 31 2.21 8.51 7.53
C PRO A 31 0.69 8.77 7.66
N PRO A 32 0.30 9.74 8.50
CA PRO A 32 -1.09 10.18 8.59
C PRO A 32 -1.56 10.83 7.29
N GLY A 33 -2.88 10.88 7.10
CA GLY A 33 -3.50 11.50 5.92
C GLY A 33 -3.75 10.53 4.76
N ASN A 34 -4.08 11.14 3.62
CA ASN A 34 -4.52 10.48 2.40
C ASN A 34 -3.38 10.21 1.42
N ARG A 35 -2.23 10.85 1.59
CA ARG A 35 -1.05 10.63 0.76
C ARG A 35 0.21 10.60 1.60
N GLY A 36 1.22 9.88 1.15
CA GLY A 36 2.56 9.91 1.75
C GLY A 36 3.37 8.67 1.40
N GLU A 37 4.56 8.60 1.96
CA GLU A 37 5.52 7.54 1.70
C GLU A 37 5.39 6.41 2.74
N LEU A 38 5.14 5.19 2.27
CA LEU A 38 5.25 3.95 3.04
C LEU A 38 6.71 3.52 3.03
N SER A 39 7.28 3.22 4.18
CA SER A 39 8.66 2.72 4.27
C SER A 39 8.78 1.63 5.31
N GLY A 40 9.39 0.50 4.95
CA GLY A 40 9.56 -0.62 5.86
C GLY A 40 10.25 -1.81 5.22
N LYS A 41 11.05 -2.54 6.02
CA LYS A 41 11.78 -3.75 5.58
C LYS A 41 12.58 -3.56 4.27
N GLY A 42 13.11 -2.34 4.06
CA GLY A 42 13.88 -1.98 2.87
C GLY A 42 13.06 -1.73 1.60
N VAL A 43 11.74 -1.63 1.71
CA VAL A 43 10.82 -1.24 0.62
C VAL A 43 10.24 0.13 0.93
N THR A 44 10.23 0.99 -0.08
CA THR A 44 9.63 2.33 -0.03
C THR A 44 8.58 2.45 -1.14
N ALA A 45 7.40 2.95 -0.80
CA ALA A 45 6.30 3.11 -1.75
C ALA A 45 5.43 4.31 -1.39
N ASP A 46 5.15 5.18 -2.34
CA ASP A 46 4.17 6.25 -2.16
C ASP A 46 2.74 5.69 -2.24
N PHE A 47 1.86 6.18 -1.39
CA PHE A 47 0.42 5.98 -1.52
C PHE A 47 -0.30 7.31 -1.69
N GLU A 48 -1.40 7.27 -2.43
CA GLU A 48 -2.33 8.38 -2.61
C GLU A 48 -3.76 7.84 -2.64
N TRP A 49 -4.57 8.31 -1.71
CA TRP A 49 -5.97 7.98 -1.57
C TRP A 49 -6.80 9.23 -1.86
N ASP A 50 -7.81 9.09 -2.71
CA ASP A 50 -8.69 10.19 -3.12
C ASP A 50 -9.66 10.63 -1.99
N GLY A 51 -9.80 9.85 -0.93
CA GLY A 51 -10.76 10.12 0.15
C GLY A 51 -12.13 9.48 -0.05
N THR A 52 -12.44 9.06 -1.28
CA THR A 52 -13.73 8.42 -1.59
C THR A 52 -13.58 6.92 -1.75
N SER A 53 -12.78 6.48 -2.73
CA SER A 53 -12.69 5.05 -3.07
C SER A 53 -11.48 4.65 -3.93
N SER A 54 -10.68 5.61 -4.40
CA SER A 54 -9.52 5.32 -5.25
C SER A 54 -8.24 5.41 -4.43
N LEU A 55 -7.46 4.33 -4.41
CA LEU A 55 -6.14 4.26 -3.77
C LEU A 55 -5.10 3.89 -4.83
N THR A 56 -4.08 4.72 -4.99
CA THR A 56 -2.93 4.48 -5.86
C THR A 56 -1.71 4.23 -4.99
N ILE A 57 -0.94 3.18 -5.28
CA ILE A 57 0.32 2.90 -4.59
C ILE A 57 1.43 2.72 -5.62
N THR A 58 2.53 3.45 -5.44
CA THR A 58 3.67 3.52 -6.34
C THR A 58 4.92 3.11 -5.60
N ILE A 59 5.48 1.95 -5.92
CA ILE A 59 6.73 1.49 -5.28
C ILE A 59 7.90 2.27 -5.89
N THR A 60 8.51 3.13 -5.08
CA THR A 60 9.64 3.98 -5.44
C THR A 60 10.96 3.25 -5.23
N GLU A 61 11.12 2.58 -4.10
CA GLU A 61 12.34 1.85 -3.73
C GLU A 61 12.03 0.43 -3.28
N LYS A 62 12.91 -0.51 -3.64
CA LYS A 62 12.79 -1.90 -3.21
C LYS A 62 14.16 -2.59 -3.24
N PRO A 63 14.36 -3.63 -2.44
CA PRO A 63 15.55 -4.46 -2.53
C PRO A 63 15.54 -5.19 -3.87
N PHE A 64 16.73 -5.43 -4.46
CA PHE A 64 16.87 -6.20 -5.69
C PHE A 64 16.26 -7.62 -5.60
N ILE A 65 16.21 -8.17 -4.39
CA ILE A 65 15.65 -9.50 -4.08
C ILE A 65 14.11 -9.51 -4.21
N VAL A 66 13.46 -8.35 -4.08
CA VAL A 66 12.00 -8.24 -4.12
C VAL A 66 11.54 -7.85 -5.52
N SER A 67 10.84 -8.77 -6.20
CA SER A 67 10.18 -8.44 -7.46
C SER A 67 9.01 -7.47 -7.24
N CYS A 68 8.75 -6.60 -8.23
CA CYS A 68 7.60 -5.69 -8.18
C CYS A 68 6.29 -6.46 -8.00
N ASP A 69 6.22 -7.65 -8.61
CA ASP A 69 5.07 -8.53 -8.52
C ASP A 69 4.82 -9.05 -7.10
N THR A 70 5.88 -9.44 -6.36
CA THR A 70 5.77 -9.88 -4.97
C THR A 70 5.25 -8.77 -4.06
N ALA A 71 5.82 -7.56 -4.19
CA ALA A 71 5.35 -6.39 -3.45
C ALA A 71 3.88 -6.06 -3.81
N ALA A 72 3.54 -6.08 -5.10
CA ALA A 72 2.18 -5.85 -5.57
C ALA A 72 1.18 -6.88 -5.01
N ARG A 73 1.54 -8.18 -5.01
CA ARG A 73 0.70 -9.24 -4.43
C ARG A 73 0.47 -9.03 -2.95
N LYS A 74 1.50 -8.64 -2.19
CA LYS A 74 1.39 -8.40 -0.75
C LYS A 74 0.45 -7.24 -0.44
N ILE A 75 0.60 -6.12 -1.13
CA ILE A 75 -0.30 -4.96 -1.00
C ILE A 75 -1.73 -5.34 -1.39
N LYS A 76 -1.91 -6.06 -2.50
CA LYS A 76 -3.23 -6.59 -2.91
C LYS A 76 -3.85 -7.50 -1.85
N ALA A 77 -3.06 -8.34 -1.20
CA ALA A 77 -3.53 -9.20 -0.12
C ALA A 77 -4.05 -8.36 1.06
N PHE A 78 -3.31 -7.35 1.51
CA PHE A 78 -3.76 -6.48 2.60
C PHE A 78 -5.07 -5.77 2.29
N VAL A 79 -5.20 -5.20 1.09
CA VAL A 79 -6.45 -4.56 0.65
C VAL A 79 -7.59 -5.58 0.60
N LYS A 80 -7.36 -6.77 0.03
CA LYS A 80 -8.36 -7.84 -0.06
C LYS A 80 -8.82 -8.33 1.31
N GLU A 81 -7.91 -8.50 2.26
CA GLU A 81 -8.24 -8.91 3.63
C GLU A 81 -9.13 -7.89 4.32
N CYS A 82 -8.92 -6.60 4.07
CA CYS A 82 -9.77 -5.54 4.62
C CYS A 82 -11.11 -5.39 3.88
N HIS A 83 -11.20 -5.83 2.63
CA HIS A 83 -12.43 -5.83 1.84
C HIS A 83 -13.42 -6.97 2.18
N GLY A 84 -13.00 -7.96 2.97
CA GLY A 84 -13.70 -9.23 3.14
C GLY A 84 -14.08 -9.57 4.59
N SER A 85 -14.45 -8.59 5.41
CA SER A 85 -15.19 -8.82 6.66
C SER A 85 -16.61 -8.30 6.56
#